data_AF-A0AA39PMW9-F1
#
_entry.id   AF-A0AA39PMW9-F1
#
_cell.length_a   1.000
_cell.length_b   1.000
_cell.length_c   1.000
_cell.angle_alpha   90.00
_cell.angle_beta   90.00
_cell.angle_gamma   90.00
#
_symmetry.space_group_name_H-M   'P 1'
#
loop_
_entity.id
_entity.type
_entity.pdbx_description
1 polymer ?
#
loop_
_entity_poly.entity_id
_entity_poly.type
_entity_poly.pdbx_seq_one_letter_code
_entity_poly.pdbx_strand_id
1 'polypeptide(L)'
;MRISQCPAKRRWGDRVLTVEGNTLLVNEPSQFLRHYYHLCAELFFGVQAFWHGAHSEPTADSESEVLTHPAPPPLDRIIFAHATVDGWRDDPGFNAFFLRVAYPSLTVETWDDWEDRIAATSSGTAAYRFPVLLLTNRSAAHRGPICRSQTQRIASEAWEYMRRHALLMGVRVGGWWEPVRSAVLRFAGAPVSRSTMREKPMPERVVITYISRQGGQRRRLVDEDHDGMVDALEELVQRKNTGRGDVAWELNVLEAEGMTKDEQLGVIARTTFLLGVHGNGLTHLLFMPPTKLSAVIEIFYPGGFSHDYHWTARALGVDYPEGFQGNEIPVYGPTVAQIIEDRVDGVNL
;
A
#
# COMPACT_ATOMS: atom_id res chain seq x y z
N MET A 1 -8.77 -21.51 16.89
CA MET A 1 -8.20 -22.43 17.90
C MET A 1 -7.63 -23.64 17.17
N ARG A 2 -6.34 -23.97 17.33
CA ARG A 2 -5.76 -25.17 16.72
C ARG A 2 -6.11 -26.36 17.61
N ILE A 3 -6.97 -27.26 17.14
CA ILE A 3 -7.42 -28.44 17.89
C ILE A 3 -6.82 -29.67 17.21
N SER A 4 -6.18 -30.56 17.98
CA SER A 4 -5.64 -31.81 17.45
C SER A 4 -6.77 -32.78 17.05
N GLN A 5 -6.45 -33.78 16.22
CA GLN A 5 -7.46 -34.67 15.63
C GLN A 5 -8.28 -35.45 16.68
N CYS A 6 -7.66 -35.92 17.77
CA CYS A 6 -8.37 -36.69 18.81
C CYS A 6 -9.45 -35.87 19.53
N PRO A 7 -9.17 -34.68 20.09
CA PRO A 7 -10.20 -33.81 20.67
C PRO A 7 -11.26 -33.36 19.66
N ALA A 8 -10.89 -33.09 18.41
CA ALA A 8 -11.84 -32.73 17.36
C ALA A 8 -12.82 -33.88 17.08
N LYS A 9 -12.31 -35.11 16.92
CA LYS A 9 -13.12 -36.31 16.71
C LYS A 9 -14.04 -36.61 17.89
N ARG A 10 -13.59 -36.39 19.13
CA ARG A 10 -14.45 -36.51 20.32
C ARG A 10 -15.60 -35.51 20.35
N ARG A 11 -15.38 -34.28 19.86
CA ARG A 11 -16.38 -33.21 19.92
C ARG A 11 -17.35 -33.24 18.75
N TRP A 12 -16.86 -33.47 17.55
CA TRP A 12 -17.63 -33.31 16.31
C TRP A 12 -17.80 -34.61 15.53
N GLY A 13 -17.18 -35.72 15.96
CA GLY A 13 -17.20 -36.98 15.21
C GLY A 13 -16.71 -36.78 13.77
N ASP A 14 -17.48 -37.31 12.82
CA ASP A 14 -17.23 -37.17 11.39
C ASP A 14 -17.92 -35.92 10.78
N ARG A 15 -18.53 -35.05 11.60
CA ARG A 15 -19.24 -33.84 11.17
C ARG A 15 -18.32 -32.63 11.06
N VAL A 16 -17.10 -32.86 10.59
CA VAL A 16 -16.11 -31.82 10.31
C VAL A 16 -15.95 -31.72 8.80
N LEU A 17 -16.45 -30.63 8.22
CA LEU A 17 -16.37 -30.40 6.78
C LEU A 17 -15.19 -29.50 6.46
N THR A 18 -14.36 -29.90 5.51
CA THR A 18 -13.24 -29.08 5.04
C THR A 18 -13.76 -28.01 4.10
N VAL A 19 -13.37 -26.76 4.35
CA VAL A 19 -13.47 -25.67 3.38
C VAL A 19 -12.14 -25.63 2.65
N GLU A 20 -12.14 -26.10 1.40
CA GLU A 20 -10.93 -26.23 0.60
C GLU A 20 -10.26 -24.88 0.29
N GLY A 21 -8.95 -24.93 0.07
CA GLY A 21 -8.13 -23.77 -0.30
C GLY A 21 -7.54 -22.99 0.88
N ASN A 22 -6.77 -21.97 0.53
CA ASN A 22 -6.12 -21.03 1.45
C ASN A 22 -7.07 -19.88 1.79
N THR A 23 -7.33 -19.67 3.08
CA THR A 23 -8.27 -18.65 3.56
C THR A 23 -7.56 -17.54 4.32
N LEU A 24 -7.90 -16.30 3.98
CA LEU A 24 -7.62 -15.10 4.76
C LEU A 24 -8.87 -14.70 5.54
N LEU A 25 -8.81 -14.76 6.87
CA LEU A 25 -9.87 -14.30 7.76
C LEU A 25 -9.50 -12.94 8.34
N VAL A 26 -10.33 -11.93 8.05
CA VAL A 26 -10.08 -10.54 8.41
C VAL A 26 -10.92 -10.13 9.62
N ASN A 27 -10.24 -9.85 10.73
CA ASN A 27 -10.85 -9.26 11.92
C ASN A 27 -10.62 -7.74 11.96
N GLU A 28 -11.29 -7.02 11.05
CA GLU A 28 -11.27 -5.56 10.96
C GLU A 28 -12.68 -5.02 10.71
N PRO A 29 -13.08 -3.90 11.35
CA PRO A 29 -14.41 -3.33 11.14
C PRO A 29 -14.49 -2.54 9.84
N SER A 30 -15.71 -2.40 9.32
CA SER A 30 -16.01 -1.61 8.11
C SER A 30 -15.48 -0.17 8.16
N GLN A 31 -15.38 0.43 9.36
CA GLN A 31 -14.81 1.76 9.58
C GLN A 31 -13.43 1.93 8.92
N PHE A 32 -12.57 0.90 8.95
CA PHE A 32 -11.26 0.96 8.29
C PHE A 32 -11.33 0.39 6.88
N LEU A 33 -12.01 -0.74 6.70
CA LEU A 33 -12.03 -1.46 5.41
C LEU A 33 -12.59 -0.62 4.27
N ARG A 34 -13.50 0.33 4.52
CA ARG A 34 -14.06 1.23 3.50
C ARG A 34 -13.11 2.33 3.02
N HIS A 35 -11.84 2.32 3.43
CA HIS A 35 -10.87 3.32 3.03
C HIS A 35 -9.72 2.69 2.25
N TYR A 36 -9.39 3.30 1.12
CA TYR A 36 -8.39 2.81 0.20
C TYR A 36 -7.03 2.55 0.86
N TYR A 37 -6.57 3.50 1.68
CA TYR A 37 -5.34 3.35 2.45
C TYR A 37 -5.36 2.13 3.36
N HIS A 38 -6.37 2.01 4.24
CA HIS A 38 -6.42 0.94 5.23
C HIS A 38 -6.58 -0.45 4.60
N LEU A 39 -7.32 -0.58 3.51
CA LEU A 39 -7.46 -1.87 2.83
C LEU A 39 -6.17 -2.25 2.08
N CYS A 40 -5.61 -1.33 1.28
CA CYS A 40 -4.49 -1.67 0.38
C CYS A 40 -3.12 -1.50 1.05
N ALA A 41 -2.86 -0.34 1.66
CA ALA A 41 -1.57 0.03 2.24
C ALA A 41 -1.37 -0.43 3.69
N GLU A 42 -2.42 -0.90 4.38
CA GLU A 42 -2.29 -1.57 5.68
C GLU A 42 -2.61 -3.06 5.60
N LEU A 43 -3.87 -3.43 5.38
CA LEU A 43 -4.29 -4.84 5.43
C LEU A 43 -3.56 -5.69 4.38
N PHE A 44 -3.72 -5.39 3.09
CA PHE A 44 -3.11 -6.20 2.03
C PHE A 44 -1.60 -6.05 1.98
N PHE A 45 -1.06 -4.89 2.35
CA PHE A 45 0.39 -4.71 2.52
C PHE A 45 0.99 -5.69 3.54
N GLY A 46 0.37 -5.79 4.72
CA GLY A 46 0.79 -6.72 5.77
C GLY A 46 0.53 -8.19 5.41
N VAL A 47 -0.63 -8.48 4.81
CA VAL A 47 -0.97 -9.82 4.29
C VAL A 47 0.06 -10.27 3.28
N GLN A 48 0.39 -9.43 2.31
CA GLN A 48 1.33 -9.75 1.25
C GLN A 48 2.72 -10.04 1.83
N ALA A 49 3.22 -9.17 2.71
CA ALA A 49 4.51 -9.40 3.39
C ALA A 49 4.51 -10.72 4.16
N PHE A 50 3.50 -10.96 5.00
CA PHE A 50 3.42 -12.18 5.80
C PHE A 50 3.30 -13.44 4.92
N TRP A 51 2.37 -13.42 3.97
CA TRP A 51 2.03 -14.59 3.17
C TRP A 51 3.15 -15.00 2.23
N HIS A 52 3.88 -14.03 1.67
CA HIS A 52 5.12 -14.29 0.95
C HIS A 52 6.18 -14.89 1.87
N GLY A 53 6.48 -14.22 2.97
CA GLY A 53 7.56 -14.65 3.86
C GLY A 53 7.31 -16.02 4.50
N ALA A 54 6.06 -16.32 4.87
CA ALA A 54 5.67 -17.62 5.43
C ALA A 54 5.80 -18.79 4.44
N HIS A 55 5.87 -18.52 3.14
CA HIS A 55 6.07 -19.51 2.07
C HIS A 55 7.43 -19.36 1.37
N SER A 56 8.34 -18.60 1.95
CA SER A 56 9.68 -18.38 1.42
C SER A 56 10.71 -18.96 2.38
N GLU A 57 11.87 -19.31 1.84
CA GLU A 57 13.06 -19.62 2.64
C GLU A 57 13.89 -18.34 2.84
N PRO A 58 14.67 -18.23 3.93
CA PRO A 58 15.57 -17.10 4.13
C PRO A 58 16.52 -16.91 2.94
N THR A 59 16.67 -15.68 2.47
CA THR A 59 17.44 -15.36 1.26
C THR A 59 18.49 -14.27 1.48
N ALA A 60 19.65 -14.42 0.85
CA ALA A 60 20.69 -13.38 0.81
C ALA A 60 20.24 -12.12 0.06
N ASP A 61 19.25 -12.26 -0.83
CA ASP A 61 18.67 -11.14 -1.58
C ASP A 61 17.62 -10.37 -0.76
N SER A 62 17.47 -10.65 0.55
CA SER A 62 16.50 -9.96 1.40
C SER A 62 16.73 -8.45 1.45
N GLU A 63 17.97 -8.03 1.72
CA GLU A 63 18.38 -6.63 1.79
C GLU A 63 18.90 -6.10 0.44
N SER A 64 18.57 -6.78 -0.67
CA SER A 64 18.97 -6.36 -2.02
C SER A 64 17.99 -5.36 -2.63
N GLU A 65 18.36 -4.82 -3.80
CA GLU A 65 17.46 -4.01 -4.65
C GLU A 65 16.86 -4.86 -5.78
N VAL A 66 16.68 -6.17 -5.56
CA VAL A 66 16.01 -7.07 -6.50
C VAL A 66 14.51 -6.78 -6.53
N LEU A 67 14.02 -6.25 -7.64
CA LEU A 67 12.61 -5.91 -7.85
C LEU A 67 11.84 -7.08 -8.47
N THR A 68 11.98 -8.28 -7.89
CA THR A 68 11.18 -9.45 -8.25
C THR A 68 10.94 -10.29 -7.00
N HIS A 69 9.84 -11.03 -6.95
CA HIS A 69 9.59 -12.01 -5.89
C HIS A 69 8.80 -13.19 -6.45
N PRO A 70 9.15 -14.46 -6.10
CA PRO A 70 8.30 -15.61 -6.37
C PRO A 70 6.88 -15.37 -5.86
N ALA A 71 5.88 -15.76 -6.64
CA ALA A 71 4.50 -15.73 -6.18
C ALA A 71 4.31 -16.80 -5.08
N PRO A 72 3.58 -16.49 -4.00
CA PRO A 72 3.23 -17.46 -2.97
C PRO A 72 2.07 -18.33 -3.50
N PRO A 73 1.68 -19.40 -2.78
CA PRO A 73 0.43 -20.08 -3.06
C PRO A 73 -0.74 -19.09 -3.12
N PRO A 74 -1.73 -19.28 -4.02
CA PRO A 74 -2.84 -18.35 -4.14
C PRO A 74 -3.65 -18.29 -2.84
N LEU A 75 -4.18 -17.12 -2.50
CA LEU A 75 -5.28 -17.00 -1.56
C LEU A 75 -6.57 -17.28 -2.33
N ASP A 76 -7.31 -18.30 -1.93
CA ASP A 76 -8.54 -18.72 -2.62
C ASP A 76 -9.76 -17.97 -2.08
N ARG A 77 -9.70 -17.56 -0.81
CA ARG A 77 -10.81 -16.94 -0.09
C ARG A 77 -10.35 -15.85 0.86
N ILE A 78 -11.06 -14.74 0.86
CA ILE A 78 -11.05 -13.74 1.93
C ILE A 78 -12.41 -13.71 2.60
N ILE A 79 -12.43 -13.68 3.93
CA ILE A 79 -13.64 -13.56 4.74
C ILE A 79 -13.55 -12.24 5.52
N PHE A 80 -14.37 -11.28 5.14
CA PHE A 80 -14.56 -10.03 5.90
C PHE A 80 -15.61 -10.24 6.99
N ALA A 81 -15.18 -10.83 8.10
CA ALA A 81 -16.07 -11.27 9.17
C ALA A 81 -16.72 -10.13 9.98
N HIS A 82 -16.53 -8.86 9.61
CA HIS A 82 -17.12 -7.66 10.25
C HIS A 82 -17.50 -6.57 9.23
N ALA A 83 -17.67 -6.94 7.96
CA ALA A 83 -18.11 -6.01 6.92
C ALA A 83 -19.11 -6.68 5.97
N THR A 84 -20.20 -5.96 5.68
CA THR A 84 -21.18 -6.35 4.66
C THR A 84 -20.56 -6.22 3.26
N VAL A 85 -21.36 -6.54 2.23
CA VAL A 85 -21.00 -6.29 0.83
C VAL A 85 -20.50 -4.85 0.62
N ASP A 86 -21.18 -3.85 1.15
CA ASP A 86 -20.75 -2.46 0.99
C ASP A 86 -19.65 -2.05 1.98
N GLY A 87 -19.53 -2.75 3.11
CA GLY A 87 -18.67 -2.35 4.24
C GLY A 87 -17.16 -2.37 3.98
N TRP A 88 -16.68 -2.96 2.88
CA TRP A 88 -15.27 -2.94 2.47
C TRP A 88 -15.02 -2.18 1.17
N ARG A 89 -16.07 -1.70 0.50
CA ARG A 89 -15.94 -0.88 -0.72
C ARG A 89 -15.74 0.57 -0.29
N ASP A 90 -14.69 1.19 -0.81
CA ASP A 90 -14.47 2.62 -0.67
C ASP A 90 -15.33 3.40 -1.68
N ASP A 91 -15.67 4.64 -1.35
CA ASP A 91 -16.54 5.46 -2.20
C ASP A 91 -15.96 5.67 -3.63
N PRO A 92 -14.63 5.87 -3.82
CA PRO A 92 -14.02 5.92 -5.17
C PRO A 92 -13.97 4.57 -5.91
N GLY A 93 -14.20 3.45 -5.21
CA GLY A 93 -14.16 2.10 -5.74
C GLY A 93 -12.77 1.51 -6.00
N PHE A 94 -11.70 2.09 -5.44
CA PHE A 94 -10.35 1.54 -5.58
C PHE A 94 -10.15 0.22 -4.86
N ASN A 95 -10.84 -0.06 -3.75
CA ASN A 95 -10.76 -1.33 -3.04
C ASN A 95 -11.24 -2.48 -3.91
N ALA A 96 -12.40 -2.32 -4.54
CA ALA A 96 -12.96 -3.33 -5.43
C ALA A 96 -12.07 -3.54 -6.67
N PHE A 97 -11.60 -2.44 -7.27
CA PHE A 97 -10.66 -2.49 -8.39
C PHE A 97 -9.37 -3.23 -8.00
N PHE A 98 -8.69 -2.78 -6.94
CA PHE A 98 -7.45 -3.37 -6.45
C PHE A 98 -7.62 -4.87 -6.19
N LEU A 99 -8.65 -5.27 -5.45
CA LEU A 99 -8.84 -6.66 -5.05
C LEU A 99 -9.07 -7.57 -6.27
N ARG A 100 -9.91 -7.13 -7.22
CA ARG A 100 -10.23 -7.90 -8.43
C ARG A 100 -9.07 -7.97 -9.41
N VAL A 101 -8.18 -7.00 -9.39
CA VAL A 101 -7.03 -6.95 -10.28
C VAL A 101 -5.82 -7.69 -9.69
N ALA A 102 -5.47 -7.41 -8.43
CA ALA A 102 -4.33 -8.04 -7.76
C ALA A 102 -4.59 -9.51 -7.43
N TYR A 103 -5.84 -9.89 -7.15
CA TYR A 103 -6.23 -11.25 -6.75
C TYR A 103 -7.49 -11.71 -7.54
N PRO A 104 -7.37 -11.94 -8.86
CA PRO A 104 -8.53 -12.15 -9.73
C PRO A 104 -9.36 -13.40 -9.39
N SER A 105 -8.74 -14.44 -8.83
CA SER A 105 -9.42 -15.68 -8.43
C SER A 105 -9.93 -15.68 -6.99
N LEU A 106 -9.70 -14.60 -6.23
CA LEU A 106 -10.05 -14.55 -4.81
C LEU A 106 -11.58 -14.43 -4.62
N THR A 107 -12.15 -15.43 -3.94
CA THR A 107 -13.55 -15.37 -3.51
C THR A 107 -13.66 -14.45 -2.30
N VAL A 108 -14.64 -13.55 -2.33
CA VAL A 108 -14.92 -12.62 -1.22
C VAL A 108 -16.18 -13.09 -0.50
N GLU A 109 -16.01 -13.51 0.75
CA GLU A 109 -17.10 -13.72 1.71
C GLU A 109 -17.18 -12.49 2.64
N THR A 110 -18.39 -12.15 3.03
CA THR A 110 -18.72 -10.98 3.85
C THR A 110 -19.34 -11.42 5.18
N TRP A 111 -19.74 -10.45 5.99
CA TRP A 111 -20.43 -10.68 7.26
C TRP A 111 -21.58 -11.67 7.13
N ASP A 112 -22.43 -11.51 6.12
CA ASP A 112 -23.62 -12.34 5.94
C ASP A 112 -23.24 -13.81 5.66
N ASP A 113 -22.25 -14.04 4.79
CA ASP A 113 -21.72 -15.38 4.51
C ASP A 113 -21.08 -16.03 5.76
N TRP A 114 -20.45 -15.20 6.61
CA TRP A 114 -19.86 -15.66 7.86
C TRP A 114 -20.92 -16.03 8.89
N GLU A 115 -21.99 -15.23 9.02
CA GLU A 115 -23.13 -15.53 9.88
C GLU A 115 -23.84 -16.81 9.47
N ASP A 116 -23.98 -17.09 8.16
CA ASP A 116 -24.54 -18.35 7.68
C ASP A 116 -23.72 -19.56 8.14
N ARG A 117 -22.38 -19.46 8.16
CA ARG A 117 -21.50 -20.51 8.70
C ARG A 117 -21.66 -20.68 10.21
N ILE A 118 -21.84 -19.57 10.95
CA ILE A 118 -22.12 -19.60 12.39
C ILE A 118 -23.47 -20.31 12.64
N ALA A 119 -24.51 -19.92 11.92
CA ALA A 119 -25.84 -20.51 12.03
C ALA A 119 -25.83 -22.02 11.73
N ALA A 120 -25.14 -22.44 10.67
CA ALA A 120 -24.99 -23.84 10.29
C ALA A 120 -24.25 -24.70 11.34
N THR A 121 -23.45 -24.08 12.20
CA THR A 121 -22.66 -24.77 13.25
C THR A 121 -23.15 -24.48 14.67
N SER A 122 -24.28 -23.77 14.81
CA SER A 122 -24.84 -23.29 16.08
C SER A 122 -25.16 -24.40 17.10
N SER A 123 -25.48 -25.61 16.65
CA SER A 123 -25.70 -26.76 17.54
C SER A 123 -24.44 -27.24 18.26
N GLY A 124 -23.26 -26.78 17.84
CA GLY A 124 -21.96 -27.18 18.39
C GLY A 124 -21.52 -28.60 18.04
N THR A 125 -22.34 -29.35 17.30
CA THR A 125 -22.12 -30.76 16.91
C THR A 125 -21.46 -30.93 15.54
N ALA A 126 -21.22 -29.83 14.82
CA ALA A 126 -20.49 -29.80 13.55
C ALA A 126 -19.51 -28.62 13.52
N ALA A 127 -18.49 -28.70 12.65
CA ALA A 127 -17.53 -27.62 12.47
C ALA A 127 -16.99 -27.56 11.05
N TYR A 128 -16.55 -26.37 10.64
CA TYR A 128 -15.74 -26.19 9.44
C TYR A 128 -14.25 -26.24 9.77
N ARG A 129 -13.48 -26.94 8.93
CA ARG A 129 -12.03 -26.98 8.98
C ARG A 129 -11.46 -26.18 7.81
N PHE A 130 -10.62 -25.21 8.11
CA PHE A 130 -9.78 -24.53 7.13
C PHE A 130 -8.38 -25.16 7.17
N PRO A 131 -7.91 -25.79 6.08
CA PRO A 131 -6.59 -26.43 6.04
C PRO A 131 -5.45 -25.44 6.31
N VAL A 132 -5.53 -24.26 5.68
CA VAL A 132 -4.60 -23.14 5.87
C VAL A 132 -5.41 -21.87 6.09
N LEU A 133 -5.11 -21.18 7.18
CA LEU A 133 -5.80 -19.96 7.60
C LEU A 133 -4.78 -18.89 7.98
N LEU A 134 -4.78 -17.78 7.24
CA LEU A 134 -4.13 -16.54 7.67
C LEU A 134 -5.17 -15.69 8.41
N LEU A 135 -4.87 -15.28 9.64
CA LEU A 135 -5.72 -14.41 10.45
C LEU A 135 -5.09 -13.02 10.53
N THR A 136 -5.83 -11.99 10.15
CA THR A 136 -5.46 -10.59 10.42
C THR A 136 -6.31 -10.04 11.55
N ASN A 137 -5.71 -9.24 12.42
CA ASN A 137 -6.40 -8.65 13.56
C ASN A 137 -5.76 -7.31 13.95
N ARG A 138 -6.45 -6.21 13.61
CA ARG A 138 -6.01 -4.84 13.89
C ARG A 138 -5.77 -4.60 15.37
N SER A 139 -6.66 -5.08 16.24
CA SER A 139 -6.53 -4.89 17.69
C SER A 139 -5.31 -5.62 18.26
N ALA A 140 -5.01 -6.82 17.76
CA ALA A 140 -3.81 -7.55 18.13
C ALA A 140 -2.54 -6.83 17.65
N ALA A 141 -2.54 -6.33 16.42
CA ALA A 141 -1.42 -5.56 15.88
C ALA A 141 -1.13 -4.30 16.72
N HIS A 142 -2.15 -3.52 17.11
CA HIS A 142 -1.98 -2.35 18.00
C HIS A 142 -1.47 -2.67 19.43
N ARG A 143 -1.50 -3.95 19.84
CA ARG A 143 -0.86 -4.39 21.10
C ARG A 143 0.59 -4.83 20.88
N GLY A 144 1.01 -5.04 19.64
CA GLY A 144 2.38 -5.37 19.28
C GLY A 144 3.33 -4.18 19.50
N PRO A 145 4.62 -4.47 19.78
CA PRO A 145 5.60 -3.45 20.15
C PRO A 145 6.02 -2.54 18.99
N ILE A 146 5.83 -2.97 17.74
CA ILE A 146 6.24 -2.19 16.56
C ILE A 146 5.11 -1.24 16.18
N CYS A 147 3.89 -1.76 16.02
CA CYS A 147 2.73 -0.95 15.70
C CYS A 147 2.40 0.01 16.84
N ARG A 148 2.37 -0.41 18.12
CA ARG A 148 1.96 0.49 19.21
C ARG A 148 2.80 1.75 19.32
N SER A 149 4.13 1.59 19.38
CA SER A 149 5.03 2.64 19.85
C SER A 149 6.01 3.15 18.80
N GLN A 150 6.12 2.50 17.64
CA GLN A 150 7.12 2.86 16.64
C GLN A 150 6.48 3.41 15.36
N THR A 151 5.45 2.72 14.84
CA THR A 151 4.92 3.01 13.50
C THR A 151 3.46 3.42 13.48
N GLN A 152 2.66 2.95 14.45
CA GLN A 152 1.19 3.05 14.43
C GLN A 152 0.53 2.34 13.23
N ARG A 153 1.27 1.52 12.49
CA ARG A 153 0.80 0.77 11.30
C ARG A 153 0.64 -0.70 11.58
N ILE A 154 -0.54 -1.26 11.36
CA ILE A 154 -0.79 -2.68 11.64
C ILE A 154 0.05 -3.61 10.75
N ALA A 155 0.35 -3.19 9.51
CA ALA A 155 1.15 -3.95 8.56
C ALA A 155 2.60 -4.14 9.03
N SER A 156 3.09 -3.23 9.88
CA SER A 156 4.50 -3.20 10.29
C SER A 156 4.90 -4.39 11.16
N GLU A 157 3.99 -4.95 11.94
CA GLU A 157 4.26 -6.14 12.76
C GLU A 157 4.64 -7.33 11.88
N ALA A 158 3.82 -7.59 10.86
CA ALA A 158 4.04 -8.67 9.90
C ALA A 158 5.31 -8.43 9.06
N TRP A 159 5.42 -7.22 8.49
CA TRP A 159 6.52 -6.87 7.61
C TRP A 159 7.88 -6.94 8.32
N GLU A 160 7.99 -6.35 9.51
CA GLU A 160 9.25 -6.31 10.26
C GLU A 160 9.66 -7.70 10.75
N TYR A 161 8.70 -8.55 11.14
CA TYR A 161 8.99 -9.94 11.46
C TYR A 161 9.62 -10.64 10.24
N MET A 162 8.99 -10.56 9.07
CA MET A 162 9.47 -11.25 7.88
C MET A 162 10.83 -10.70 7.40
N ARG A 163 11.02 -9.38 7.47
CA ARG A 163 12.30 -8.72 7.16
C ARG A 163 13.43 -9.20 8.07
N ARG A 164 13.23 -9.21 9.39
CA ARG A 164 14.26 -9.63 10.36
C ARG A 164 14.72 -11.08 10.19
N HIS A 165 13.86 -11.92 9.61
CA HIS A 165 14.16 -13.32 9.34
C HIS A 165 14.65 -13.56 7.90
N ALA A 166 14.92 -12.48 7.14
CA ALA A 166 15.36 -12.52 5.74
C ALA A 166 14.37 -13.25 4.80
N LEU A 167 13.08 -13.21 5.11
CA LEU A 167 12.01 -13.92 4.38
C LEU A 167 11.35 -13.05 3.29
N LEU A 168 11.73 -11.78 3.17
CA LEU A 168 11.24 -10.87 2.13
C LEU A 168 12.37 -10.53 1.18
N MET A 169 12.26 -10.88 -0.09
CA MET A 169 13.26 -10.47 -1.08
C MET A 169 13.08 -9.00 -1.48
N GLY A 170 14.20 -8.31 -1.71
CA GLY A 170 14.20 -6.99 -2.32
C GLY A 170 13.66 -5.88 -1.41
N VAL A 171 13.86 -5.97 -0.10
CA VAL A 171 13.28 -5.05 0.90
C VAL A 171 13.59 -3.59 0.57
N ARG A 172 14.78 -3.29 0.04
CA ARG A 172 15.21 -1.91 -0.29
C ARG A 172 14.44 -1.24 -1.43
N VAL A 173 13.65 -2.02 -2.19
CA VAL A 173 12.85 -1.56 -3.33
C VAL A 173 11.41 -2.08 -3.29
N GLY A 174 11.00 -2.71 -2.17
CA GLY A 174 9.69 -3.35 -2.09
C GLY A 174 9.51 -4.52 -3.06
N GLY A 175 10.55 -5.32 -3.33
CA GLY A 175 10.51 -6.47 -4.24
C GLY A 175 9.41 -7.48 -3.88
N TRP A 176 9.17 -7.69 -2.59
CA TRP A 176 8.08 -8.51 -2.06
C TRP A 176 6.66 -7.99 -2.41
N TRP A 177 6.51 -6.70 -2.69
CA TRP A 177 5.26 -6.08 -3.14
C TRP A 177 5.11 -6.09 -4.67
N GLU A 178 6.22 -6.27 -5.40
CA GLU A 178 6.25 -6.16 -6.85
C GLU A 178 5.23 -7.03 -7.59
N PRO A 179 4.92 -8.29 -7.20
CA PRO A 179 3.90 -9.08 -7.88
C PRO A 179 2.51 -8.41 -7.90
N VAL A 180 2.14 -7.75 -6.80
CA VAL A 180 0.88 -6.99 -6.70
C VAL A 180 0.97 -5.70 -7.52
N ARG A 181 2.07 -4.94 -7.38
CA ARG A 181 2.32 -3.72 -8.16
C ARG A 181 2.21 -3.99 -9.66
N SER A 182 2.97 -4.97 -10.14
CA SER A 182 2.99 -5.42 -11.53
C SER A 182 1.62 -5.87 -12.04
N ALA A 183 0.82 -6.58 -11.23
CA ALA A 183 -0.50 -7.04 -11.64
C ALA A 183 -1.45 -5.86 -11.85
N VAL A 184 -1.47 -4.92 -10.90
CA VAL A 184 -2.33 -3.73 -10.94
C VAL A 184 -1.95 -2.81 -12.09
N LEU A 185 -0.67 -2.48 -12.23
CA LEU A 185 -0.19 -1.60 -13.29
C LEU A 185 -0.42 -2.21 -14.68
N ARG A 186 -0.17 -3.52 -14.87
CA ARG A 186 -0.39 -4.20 -16.15
C ARG A 186 -1.86 -4.16 -16.57
N PHE A 187 -2.77 -4.41 -15.62
CA PHE A 187 -4.20 -4.36 -15.91
C PHE A 187 -4.66 -2.97 -16.32
N ALA A 188 -4.14 -1.93 -15.65
CA ALA A 188 -4.38 -0.54 -15.98
C ALA A 188 -3.73 -0.06 -17.30
N GLY A 189 -2.99 -0.93 -18.00
CA GLY A 189 -2.23 -0.53 -19.20
C GLY A 189 -1.03 0.38 -18.91
N ALA A 190 -0.62 0.49 -17.65
CA ALA A 190 0.47 1.33 -17.20
C ALA A 190 1.84 0.63 -17.35
N PRO A 191 2.95 1.38 -17.49
CA PRO A 191 4.28 0.79 -17.55
C PRO A 191 4.61 0.06 -16.25
N VAL A 192 5.26 -1.10 -16.38
CA VAL A 192 5.74 -1.90 -15.25
C VAL A 192 7.26 -1.86 -15.24
N SER A 193 7.84 -1.34 -14.17
CA SER A 193 9.30 -1.38 -14.00
C SER A 193 9.75 -2.83 -13.79
N ARG A 194 10.52 -3.35 -14.75
CA ARG A 194 11.14 -4.67 -14.65
C ARG A 194 12.65 -4.51 -14.66
N SER A 195 13.18 -3.95 -13.57
CA SER A 195 14.64 -3.91 -13.40
C SER A 195 15.13 -5.29 -12.95
N THR A 196 15.98 -5.92 -13.76
CA THR A 196 16.83 -7.04 -13.32
C THR A 196 18.09 -6.54 -12.63
N MET A 197 18.30 -5.21 -12.59
CA MET A 197 19.45 -4.61 -11.92
C MET A 197 19.29 -4.75 -10.42
N ARG A 198 20.39 -5.09 -9.75
CA ARG A 198 20.50 -5.16 -8.29
C ARG A 198 20.71 -3.78 -7.64
N GLU A 199 20.47 -2.72 -8.40
CA GLU A 199 20.51 -1.34 -7.95
C GLU A 199 19.27 -0.55 -8.41
N LYS A 200 18.85 0.43 -7.61
CA LYS A 200 17.81 1.40 -7.97
C LYS A 200 18.24 2.15 -9.23
N PRO A 201 17.41 2.19 -10.29
CA PRO A 201 17.72 2.98 -11.47
C PRO A 201 17.60 4.48 -11.14
N MET A 202 18.30 5.30 -11.94
CA MET A 202 17.91 6.70 -12.12
C MET A 202 16.68 6.74 -13.04
N PRO A 203 15.72 7.65 -12.82
CA PRO A 203 14.61 7.82 -13.75
C PRO A 203 15.08 8.49 -15.05
N GLU A 204 14.53 8.08 -16.20
CA GLU A 204 14.80 8.69 -17.51
C GLU A 204 14.20 10.11 -17.64
N ARG A 205 13.22 10.43 -16.80
CA ARG A 205 12.52 11.71 -16.70
C ARG A 205 12.14 11.95 -15.25
N VAL A 206 12.35 13.16 -14.73
CA VAL A 206 11.86 13.56 -13.42
C VAL A 206 10.39 13.95 -13.54
N VAL A 207 9.51 13.15 -12.95
CA VAL A 207 8.06 13.41 -12.97
C VAL A 207 7.59 13.81 -11.58
N ILE A 208 7.13 15.04 -11.44
CA ILE A 208 6.46 15.55 -10.24
C ILE A 208 4.96 15.38 -10.44
N THR A 209 4.31 14.70 -9.51
CA THR A 209 2.86 14.52 -9.52
C THR A 209 2.30 15.10 -8.24
N TYR A 210 1.57 16.20 -8.37
CA TYR A 210 0.84 16.83 -7.28
C TYR A 210 -0.63 16.41 -7.33
N ILE A 211 -1.08 15.64 -6.34
CA ILE A 211 -2.50 15.29 -6.19
C ILE A 211 -3.21 16.51 -5.58
N SER A 212 -3.82 17.30 -6.47
CA SER A 212 -4.70 18.39 -6.11
C SER A 212 -6.01 17.85 -5.54
N ARG A 213 -6.54 18.54 -4.53
CA ARG A 213 -7.85 18.28 -3.94
C ARG A 213 -8.77 19.50 -4.05
N GLN A 214 -8.43 20.45 -4.92
CA GLN A 214 -9.19 21.69 -5.05
C GLN A 214 -10.62 21.46 -5.57
N GLY A 215 -10.83 20.47 -6.44
CA GLY A 215 -12.16 20.01 -6.85
C GLY A 215 -13.01 19.38 -5.72
N GLY A 216 -12.41 19.05 -4.58
CA GLY A 216 -13.10 18.50 -3.41
C GLY A 216 -13.58 19.57 -2.41
N GLN A 217 -14.46 19.18 -1.50
CA GLN A 217 -15.01 20.08 -0.46
C GLN A 217 -14.27 20.05 0.88
N ARG A 218 -13.34 19.10 1.09
CA ARG A 218 -12.68 18.89 2.38
C ARG A 218 -11.23 18.48 2.20
N ARG A 219 -10.38 18.86 3.17
CA ARG A 219 -8.96 18.48 3.26
C ARG A 219 -8.22 18.86 1.96
N ARG A 220 -8.25 20.15 1.67
CA ARG A 220 -7.59 20.79 0.53
C ARG A 220 -6.77 21.98 1.04
N LEU A 221 -5.87 22.50 0.22
CA LEU A 221 -5.17 23.74 0.56
C LEU A 221 -6.13 24.93 0.46
N VAL A 222 -5.81 26.04 1.11
CA VAL A 222 -6.45 27.31 0.76
C VAL A 222 -6.02 27.69 -0.66
N ASP A 223 -6.85 28.47 -1.35
CA ASP A 223 -6.67 28.69 -2.78
C ASP A 223 -5.33 29.39 -3.07
N GLU A 224 -4.92 30.34 -2.22
CA GLU A 224 -3.64 31.04 -2.34
C GLU A 224 -2.43 30.10 -2.19
N ASP A 225 -2.47 29.16 -1.25
CA ASP A 225 -1.40 28.19 -1.02
C ASP A 225 -1.36 27.13 -2.14
N HIS A 226 -2.52 26.79 -2.70
CA HIS A 226 -2.60 25.91 -3.86
C HIS A 226 -1.97 26.57 -5.08
N ASP A 227 -2.38 27.79 -5.42
CA ASP A 227 -1.88 28.52 -6.57
C ASP A 227 -0.36 28.73 -6.44
N GLY A 228 0.11 29.17 -5.27
CA GLY A 228 1.54 29.31 -4.99
C GLY A 228 2.33 27.99 -5.03
N MET A 229 1.70 26.85 -4.72
CA MET A 229 2.32 25.53 -4.90
C MET A 229 2.46 25.17 -6.38
N VAL A 230 1.41 25.38 -7.17
CA VAL A 230 1.42 25.10 -8.61
C VAL A 230 2.46 25.97 -9.30
N ASP A 231 2.44 27.29 -9.06
CA ASP A 231 3.38 28.24 -9.64
C ASP A 231 4.84 27.84 -9.35
N ALA A 232 5.16 27.52 -8.09
CA ALA A 232 6.52 27.14 -7.71
C ALA A 232 7.01 25.84 -8.38
N LEU A 233 6.12 24.87 -8.57
CA LEU A 233 6.44 23.62 -9.26
C LEU A 233 6.58 23.82 -10.78
N GLU A 234 5.73 24.65 -11.37
CA GLU A 234 5.83 25.02 -12.79
C GLU A 234 7.14 25.77 -13.07
N GLU A 235 7.50 26.76 -12.25
CA GLU A 235 8.76 27.49 -12.33
C GLU A 235 9.97 26.56 -12.21
N LEU A 236 9.94 25.61 -11.26
CA LEU A 236 10.99 24.59 -11.11
C LEU A 236 11.16 23.77 -12.40
N VAL A 237 10.05 23.23 -12.93
CA VAL A 237 10.08 22.40 -14.14
C VAL A 237 10.55 23.21 -15.35
N GLN A 238 10.06 24.45 -15.52
CA GLN A 238 10.49 25.33 -16.60
C GLN A 238 12.00 25.64 -16.51
N ARG A 239 12.49 25.94 -15.31
CA ARG A 239 13.91 26.26 -15.07
C ARG A 239 14.82 25.06 -15.32
N LYS A 240 14.43 23.85 -14.91
CA LYS A 240 15.21 22.63 -15.15
C LYS A 240 15.20 22.22 -16.63
N ASN A 241 14.09 22.41 -17.35
CA ASN A 241 13.99 22.10 -18.78
C ASN A 241 14.65 23.14 -19.71
N THR A 242 14.79 24.39 -19.29
CA THR A 242 15.47 25.45 -20.08
C THR A 242 16.97 25.54 -19.78
N GLY A 243 17.41 24.95 -18.67
CA GLY A 243 18.82 24.85 -18.27
C GLY A 243 19.63 23.83 -19.08
N ARG A 244 20.86 23.58 -18.64
CA ARG A 244 21.78 22.56 -19.21
C ARG A 244 21.51 21.14 -18.68
N GLY A 245 20.30 20.85 -18.21
CA GLY A 245 19.97 19.54 -17.65
C GLY A 245 19.81 18.49 -18.75
N ASP A 246 20.41 17.31 -18.59
CA ASP A 246 20.29 16.20 -19.54
C ASP A 246 19.01 15.37 -19.34
N VAL A 247 18.26 15.62 -18.25
CA VAL A 247 17.04 14.89 -17.90
C VAL A 247 15.84 15.83 -18.03
N ALA A 248 14.80 15.39 -18.74
CA ALA A 248 13.55 16.13 -18.86
C ALA A 248 12.76 16.13 -17.55
N TRP A 249 12.01 17.20 -17.31
CA TRP A 249 11.12 17.37 -16.16
C TRP A 249 9.67 17.54 -16.60
N GLU A 250 8.75 16.96 -15.83
CA GLU A 250 7.31 16.98 -16.09
C GLU A 250 6.56 17.24 -14.79
N LEU A 251 5.56 18.13 -14.82
CA LEU A 251 4.61 18.35 -13.74
C LEU A 251 3.23 17.82 -14.14
N ASN A 252 2.63 17.02 -13.26
CA ASN A 252 1.25 16.58 -13.35
C ASN A 252 0.49 17.11 -12.12
N VAL A 253 -0.38 18.11 -12.31
CA VAL A 253 -1.34 18.54 -11.30
C VAL A 253 -2.62 17.71 -11.49
N LEU A 254 -2.80 16.70 -10.64
CA LEU A 254 -3.86 15.71 -10.78
C LEU A 254 -5.06 16.04 -9.90
N GLU A 255 -6.22 16.24 -10.52
CA GLU A 255 -7.51 16.19 -9.85
C GLU A 255 -8.10 14.78 -10.02
N ALA A 256 -7.74 13.89 -9.09
CA ALA A 256 -8.02 12.46 -9.19
C ALA A 256 -9.52 12.14 -9.31
N GLU A 257 -10.40 12.97 -8.75
CA GLU A 257 -11.85 12.82 -8.83
C GLU A 257 -12.40 12.86 -10.27
N GLY A 258 -11.69 13.52 -11.19
CA GLY A 258 -12.06 13.63 -12.61
C GLY A 258 -11.46 12.54 -13.51
N MET A 259 -10.66 11.62 -12.95
CA MET A 259 -9.88 10.65 -13.72
C MET A 259 -10.36 9.22 -13.49
N THR A 260 -10.27 8.41 -14.54
CA THR A 260 -10.42 6.95 -14.40
C THR A 260 -9.27 6.36 -13.58
N LYS A 261 -9.47 5.16 -13.05
CA LYS A 261 -8.44 4.45 -12.27
C LYS A 261 -7.20 4.13 -13.11
N ASP A 262 -7.42 3.79 -14.37
CA ASP A 262 -6.34 3.47 -15.31
C ASP A 262 -5.50 4.70 -15.63
N GLU A 263 -6.13 5.87 -15.84
CA GLU A 263 -5.40 7.14 -16.02
C GLU A 263 -4.59 7.54 -14.78
N GLN A 264 -5.20 7.43 -13.59
CA GLN A 264 -4.48 7.70 -12.33
C GLN A 264 -3.24 6.79 -12.21
N LEU A 265 -3.40 5.48 -12.41
CA LEU A 265 -2.29 4.52 -12.34
C LEU A 265 -1.25 4.74 -13.45
N GLY A 266 -1.67 5.17 -14.64
CA GLY A 266 -0.80 5.52 -15.75
C GLY A 266 0.16 6.65 -15.42
N VAL A 267 -0.29 7.69 -14.70
CA VAL A 267 0.56 8.79 -14.22
C VAL A 267 1.44 8.33 -13.06
N ILE A 268 0.86 7.63 -12.09
CA ILE A 268 1.56 7.17 -10.87
C ILE A 268 2.70 6.21 -11.20
N ALA A 269 2.54 5.32 -12.18
CA ALA A 269 3.57 4.39 -12.62
C ALA A 269 4.84 5.06 -13.17
N ARG A 270 4.76 6.35 -13.54
CA ARG A 270 5.91 7.15 -14.02
C ARG A 270 6.38 8.18 -13.00
N THR A 271 5.67 8.33 -11.89
CA THR A 271 5.90 9.39 -10.91
C THR A 271 7.23 9.18 -10.18
N THR A 272 8.05 10.23 -10.12
CA THR A 272 9.27 10.28 -9.31
C THR A 272 8.97 10.90 -7.94
N PHE A 273 8.33 12.07 -7.93
CA PHE A 273 7.94 12.77 -6.72
C PHE A 273 6.42 12.80 -6.63
N LEU A 274 5.85 12.14 -5.63
CA LEU A 274 4.41 12.21 -5.35
C LEU A 274 4.14 13.18 -4.20
N LEU A 275 3.39 14.23 -4.47
CA LEU A 275 3.06 15.29 -3.53
C LEU A 275 1.54 15.36 -3.31
N GLY A 276 1.09 15.63 -2.09
CA GLY A 276 -0.31 15.93 -1.85
C GLY A 276 -0.65 16.17 -0.39
N VAL A 277 -1.87 16.67 -0.16
CA VAL A 277 -2.44 16.73 1.19
C VAL A 277 -2.74 15.31 1.69
N HIS A 278 -2.47 15.04 2.97
CA HIS A 278 -2.77 13.78 3.64
C HIS A 278 -4.17 13.26 3.28
N GLY A 279 -4.21 12.02 2.79
CA GLY A 279 -5.44 11.30 2.49
C GLY A 279 -5.31 10.29 1.36
N ASN A 280 -6.40 9.57 1.09
CA ASN A 280 -6.43 8.37 0.25
C ASN A 280 -5.74 8.48 -1.12
N GLY A 281 -5.62 9.67 -1.72
CA GLY A 281 -4.89 9.85 -2.98
C GLY A 281 -3.42 9.43 -2.89
N LEU A 282 -2.75 9.70 -1.75
CA LEU A 282 -1.35 9.31 -1.56
C LEU A 282 -1.13 7.79 -1.45
N THR A 283 -2.20 7.00 -1.29
CA THR A 283 -2.11 5.52 -1.33
C THR A 283 -1.57 5.01 -2.67
N HIS A 284 -1.67 5.81 -3.72
CA HIS A 284 -1.04 5.53 -5.01
C HIS A 284 0.48 5.34 -4.93
N LEU A 285 1.15 5.76 -3.86
CA LEU A 285 2.57 5.48 -3.65
C LEU A 285 2.91 3.99 -3.74
N LEU A 286 1.95 3.09 -3.46
CA LEU A 286 2.10 1.64 -3.62
C LEU A 286 2.53 1.23 -5.03
N PHE A 287 2.24 2.06 -6.03
CA PHE A 287 2.45 1.79 -7.44
C PHE A 287 3.53 2.67 -8.09
N MET A 288 4.19 3.52 -7.32
CA MET A 288 5.34 4.27 -7.82
C MET A 288 6.52 3.33 -8.10
N PRO A 289 7.32 3.61 -9.15
CA PRO A 289 8.57 2.92 -9.38
C PRO A 289 9.58 3.29 -8.28
N PRO A 290 10.27 2.34 -7.66
CA PRO A 290 11.38 2.63 -6.76
C PRO A 290 12.62 3.01 -7.59
N THR A 291 13.00 4.30 -7.56
CA THR A 291 14.23 4.83 -8.18
C THR A 291 15.13 5.44 -7.12
N LYS A 292 16.35 5.83 -7.48
CA LYS A 292 17.23 6.56 -6.54
C LYS A 292 16.62 7.89 -6.09
N LEU A 293 15.76 8.50 -6.92
CA LEU A 293 15.12 9.78 -6.64
C LEU A 293 13.74 9.66 -6.00
N SER A 294 13.04 8.54 -6.19
CA SER A 294 11.62 8.42 -5.85
C SER A 294 11.32 8.83 -4.42
N ALA A 295 10.38 9.75 -4.24
CA ALA A 295 10.01 10.29 -2.94
C ALA A 295 8.51 10.61 -2.84
N VAL A 296 7.96 10.49 -1.64
CA VAL A 296 6.61 10.95 -1.29
C VAL A 296 6.73 12.16 -0.36
N ILE A 297 6.05 13.23 -0.72
CA ILE A 297 5.94 14.45 0.06
C ILE A 297 4.48 14.59 0.49
N GLU A 298 4.27 14.59 1.79
CA GLU A 298 2.94 14.61 2.36
C GLU A 298 2.72 15.88 3.18
N ILE A 299 1.66 16.60 2.83
CA ILE A 299 1.26 17.84 3.49
C ILE A 299 0.18 17.54 4.51
N PHE A 300 0.42 17.88 5.77
CA PHE A 300 -0.57 17.74 6.84
C PHE A 300 -1.17 19.08 7.24
N TYR A 301 -2.39 19.02 7.79
CA TYR A 301 -2.91 20.12 8.57
C TYR A 301 -2.01 20.32 9.82
N PRO A 302 -1.70 21.57 10.23
CA PRO A 302 -0.88 21.81 11.43
C PRO A 302 -1.38 21.06 12.67
N GLY A 303 -0.49 20.31 13.33
CA GLY A 303 -0.85 19.46 14.47
C GLY A 303 -1.55 18.14 14.13
N GLY A 304 -1.82 17.85 12.86
CA GLY A 304 -2.56 16.68 12.38
C GLY A 304 -1.69 15.52 11.89
N PHE A 305 -0.41 15.46 12.27
CA PHE A 305 0.53 14.47 11.76
C PHE A 305 0.12 13.02 12.07
N SER A 306 0.33 12.14 11.08
CA SER A 306 0.13 10.70 11.19
C SER A 306 1.25 9.96 10.45
N HIS A 307 1.73 8.84 10.98
CA HIS A 307 2.79 8.04 10.36
C HIS A 307 2.33 7.22 9.13
N ASP A 308 1.18 7.58 8.51
CA ASP A 308 0.50 6.74 7.51
C ASP A 308 1.40 6.46 6.30
N TYR A 309 1.75 7.47 5.53
CA TYR A 309 2.52 7.26 4.30
C TYR A 309 4.03 7.23 4.53
N HIS A 310 4.53 7.83 5.62
CA HIS A 310 5.95 7.81 5.99
C HIS A 310 6.50 6.39 6.12
N TRP A 311 5.83 5.53 6.89
CA TRP A 311 6.28 4.16 7.07
C TRP A 311 6.12 3.34 5.79
N THR A 312 4.98 3.45 5.10
CA THR A 312 4.68 2.67 3.90
C THR A 312 5.64 3.00 2.75
N ALA A 313 5.97 4.28 2.53
CA ALA A 313 6.94 4.69 1.52
C ALA A 313 8.31 4.05 1.76
N ARG A 314 8.82 4.15 2.99
CA ARG A 314 10.12 3.57 3.36
C ARG A 314 10.15 2.04 3.21
N ALA A 315 9.07 1.35 3.57
CA ALA A 315 8.95 -0.10 3.40
C ALA A 315 8.94 -0.55 1.92
N LEU A 316 8.66 0.36 0.99
CA LEU A 316 8.74 0.15 -0.45
C LEU A 316 10.02 0.69 -1.09
N GLY A 317 10.96 1.20 -0.29
CA GLY A 317 12.19 1.79 -0.81
C GLY A 317 12.00 3.15 -1.46
N VAL A 318 10.87 3.82 -1.20
CA VAL A 318 10.61 5.19 -1.64
C VAL A 318 10.99 6.12 -0.50
N ASP A 319 11.66 7.22 -0.83
CA ASP A 319 12.09 8.18 0.17
C ASP A 319 10.92 8.99 0.72
N TYR A 320 11.12 9.57 1.89
CA TYR A 320 10.18 10.50 2.51
C TYR A 320 11.02 11.62 3.13
N PRO A 321 11.09 12.80 2.48
CA PRO A 321 12.05 13.84 2.83
C PRO A 321 11.91 14.36 4.26
N GLU A 322 13.03 14.79 4.85
CA GLU A 322 13.03 15.46 6.16
C GLU A 322 12.23 16.78 6.11
N GLY A 323 11.60 17.15 7.22
CA GLY A 323 10.75 18.34 7.32
C GLY A 323 9.28 18.11 6.98
N PHE A 324 8.92 16.91 6.50
CA PHE A 324 7.53 16.47 6.33
C PHE A 324 7.11 15.45 7.41
N GLN A 325 7.91 15.30 8.47
CA GLN A 325 7.58 14.52 9.66
C GLN A 325 7.28 15.47 10.83
N GLY A 326 6.02 15.61 11.22
CA GLY A 326 5.64 16.36 12.41
C GLY A 326 4.56 17.41 12.17
N ASN A 327 4.40 18.30 13.16
CA ASN A 327 3.24 19.18 13.28
C ASN A 327 3.41 20.55 12.58
N GLU A 328 4.60 20.84 12.08
CA GLU A 328 4.97 22.10 11.43
C GLU A 328 5.46 21.80 10.02
N ILE A 329 4.53 21.53 9.12
CA ILE A 329 4.86 21.19 7.73
C ILE A 329 4.75 22.46 6.89
N PRO A 330 5.79 22.80 6.10
CA PRO A 330 5.75 23.98 5.25
C PRO A 330 4.74 23.77 4.12
N VAL A 331 3.59 24.44 4.22
CA VAL A 331 2.65 24.62 3.10
C VAL A 331 3.11 25.82 2.27
N TYR A 332 4.35 25.77 1.79
CA TYR A 332 4.94 26.85 0.99
C TYR A 332 5.60 26.26 -0.25
N GLY A 333 5.04 26.55 -1.42
CA GLY A 333 5.45 26.00 -2.72
C GLY A 333 6.96 26.03 -2.96
N PRO A 334 7.63 27.19 -2.80
CA PRO A 334 9.07 27.29 -3.01
C PRO A 334 9.91 26.38 -2.11
N THR A 335 9.48 26.11 -0.87
CA THR A 335 10.18 25.15 0.00
C THR A 335 10.05 23.73 -0.53
N VAL A 336 8.85 23.33 -0.98
CA VAL A 336 8.64 22.00 -1.58
C VAL A 336 9.48 21.84 -2.86
N ALA A 337 9.46 22.85 -3.72
CA ALA A 337 10.25 22.87 -4.95
C ALA A 337 11.76 22.74 -4.67
N GLN A 338 12.28 23.48 -3.67
CA GLN A 338 13.67 23.40 -3.25
C GLN A 338 14.04 21.99 -2.75
N ILE A 339 13.17 21.34 -1.98
CA ILE A 339 13.42 19.98 -1.46
C ILE A 339 13.51 18.95 -2.59
N ILE A 340 12.66 19.09 -3.62
CA ILE A 340 12.72 18.26 -4.82
C ILE A 340 14.06 18.50 -5.54
N GLU A 341 14.42 19.76 -5.75
CA GLU A 341 15.67 20.15 -6.40
C GLU A 341 16.90 19.63 -5.65
N ASP A 342 16.99 19.85 -4.34
CA ASP A 342 18.09 19.41 -3.49
C ASP A 342 18.26 17.88 -3.52
N ARG A 343 17.15 17.14 -3.54
CA ARG A 343 17.20 15.67 -3.63
C ARG A 343 17.76 15.21 -4.98
N VAL A 344 17.40 15.90 -6.05
CA VAL A 344 17.94 15.60 -7.38
C VAL A 344 19.42 15.94 -7.44
N ASP A 345 19.82 17.12 -6.99
CA ASP A 345 21.19 17.60 -7.05
C ASP A 345 22.12 16.83 -6.07
N GLY A 346 21.58 16.33 -4.95
CA GLY A 346 22.31 15.53 -3.97
C GLY A 346 22.59 14.08 -4.39
N VAL A 347 21.85 13.56 -5.37
CA VAL A 347 22.12 12.28 -6.01
C VAL A 347 22.75 12.58 -7.36
N ASN A 348 24.04 13.01 -7.36
CA ASN A 348 24.82 13.38 -8.55
C ASN A 348 24.27 12.74 -9.84
N LEU A 349 23.50 13.52 -10.60
CA LEU A 349 22.88 13.09 -11.86
C LEU A 349 23.92 12.89 -12.95
#